data_AF-A0A109JL29-F1
#
_entry.id   AF-A0A109JL29-F1
#
_cell.length_a   1.000
_cell.length_b   1.000
_cell.length_c   1.000
_cell.angle_alpha   90.00
_cell.angle_beta   90.00
_cell.angle_gamma   90.00
#
_symmetry.space_group_name_H-M   'P 1'
#
loop_
_entity.id
_entity.type
_entity.pdbx_description
1 polymer ?
#
loop_
_entity_poly.entity_id
_entity_poly.type
_entity_poly.pdbx_seq_one_letter_code
_entity_poly.pdbx_strand_id
1 'polypeptide(L)'
;MKYVVLVLLLATTPAMACSFDTDCRPGSQCLKESGDVYGVCAGGLSPGNANDRQPISSPLDVNGTYGNTCSFDTDCGPGSRCVKDASIHGVCMR
;
A
#
# COMPACT_ATOMS: atom_id res chain seq x y z
N MET A 1 -20.57 -28.15 17.44
CA MET A 1 -20.02 -26.79 17.65
C MET A 1 -18.48 -26.73 17.78
N LYS A 2 -17.74 -27.77 17.38
CA LYS A 2 -16.25 -27.77 17.50
C LYS A 2 -15.56 -27.33 16.20
N TYR A 3 -16.17 -27.58 15.04
CA TYR A 3 -15.63 -27.24 13.72
C TYR A 3 -15.92 -25.80 13.28
N VAL A 4 -16.93 -25.14 13.84
CA VAL A 4 -17.32 -23.75 13.50
C VAL A 4 -16.22 -22.75 13.92
N VAL A 5 -15.55 -23.02 15.04
CA VAL A 5 -14.43 -22.19 15.53
C VAL A 5 -13.18 -22.34 14.66
N LEU A 6 -12.96 -23.51 14.06
CA LEU A 6 -11.81 -23.78 13.20
C LEU A 6 -11.91 -23.04 11.85
N VAL A 7 -13.14 -22.86 11.33
CA VAL A 7 -13.39 -22.14 10.06
C VAL A 7 -13.21 -20.63 10.22
N LEU A 8 -13.51 -20.06 11.40
CA LEU A 8 -13.34 -18.61 11.65
C LEU A 8 -11.88 -18.16 11.77
N LEU A 9 -10.95 -19.07 12.11
CA LEU A 9 -9.52 -18.76 12.30
C LEU A 9 -8.72 -18.68 10.99
N LEU A 10 -9.30 -19.13 9.87
CA LEU A 10 -8.69 -19.05 8.53
C LEU A 10 -9.00 -17.73 7.79
N ALA A 11 -9.80 -16.85 8.38
CA ALA A 11 -10.18 -15.57 7.79
C ALA A 11 -9.20 -14.42 8.11
N THR A 12 -8.01 -14.71 8.63
CA THR A 12 -6.96 -13.70 8.76
C THR A 12 -6.24 -13.57 7.42
N THR A 13 -6.71 -12.68 6.56
CA THR A 13 -5.91 -12.19 5.43
C THR A 13 -4.90 -11.18 5.99
N PRO A 14 -3.61 -11.52 6.15
CA PRO A 14 -2.60 -10.53 6.51
C PRO A 14 -2.45 -9.52 5.36
N ALA A 15 -1.98 -8.32 5.73
CA ALA A 15 -1.75 -7.14 4.92
C ALA A 15 -1.44 -7.35 3.43
N MET A 16 -2.07 -6.52 2.62
CA MET A 16 -1.91 -6.50 1.18
C MET A 16 -1.50 -5.06 0.84
N ALA A 17 -0.29 -4.74 0.34
CA ALA A 17 0.34 -5.43 -0.77
C ALA A 17 -0.76 -5.84 -1.77
N CYS A 18 -1.42 -4.86 -2.38
CA CYS A 18 -2.59 -5.12 -3.22
C CYS A 18 -2.18 -5.92 -4.46
N SER A 19 -3.03 -6.83 -4.93
CA SER A 19 -2.86 -7.48 -6.22
C SER A 19 -3.84 -6.91 -7.26
N PHE A 20 -5.01 -6.46 -6.81
CA PHE A 20 -6.02 -5.82 -7.65
C PHE A 20 -6.56 -4.55 -6.99
N ASP A 21 -7.18 -3.66 -7.77
CA ASP A 21 -7.81 -2.44 -7.24
C ASP A 21 -8.89 -2.74 -6.18
N THR A 22 -9.55 -3.90 -6.28
CA THR A 22 -10.56 -4.34 -5.32
C THR A 22 -10.00 -4.70 -3.95
N ASP A 23 -8.67 -4.89 -3.84
CA ASP A 23 -8.00 -5.08 -2.54
C ASP A 23 -7.84 -3.74 -1.80
N CYS A 24 -7.99 -2.63 -2.53
CA CYS A 24 -7.90 -1.29 -2.00
C CYS A 24 -9.27 -0.74 -1.58
N ARG A 25 -9.24 0.28 -0.72
CA ARG A 25 -10.46 1.01 -0.36
C ARG A 25 -11.04 1.71 -1.60
N PRO A 26 -12.37 1.91 -1.66
CA PRO A 26 -12.99 2.65 -2.75
C PRO A 26 -12.31 4.00 -3.00
N GLY A 27 -12.00 4.28 -4.27
CA GLY A 27 -11.30 5.50 -4.69
C GLY A 27 -9.78 5.40 -4.65
N SER A 28 -9.21 4.27 -4.26
CA SER A 28 -7.77 3.97 -4.38
C SER A 28 -7.52 2.96 -5.51
N GLN A 29 -6.32 2.96 -6.04
CA GLN A 29 -5.84 2.05 -7.09
C GLN A 29 -4.66 1.24 -6.60
N CYS A 30 -4.49 0.04 -7.15
CA CYS A 30 -3.38 -0.82 -6.83
C CYS A 30 -2.19 -0.61 -7.77
N LEU A 31 -1.19 0.11 -7.30
CA LEU A 31 0.02 0.42 -8.08
C LEU A 31 1.13 -0.58 -7.79
N LYS A 32 1.65 -1.23 -8.83
CA LYS A 32 2.75 -2.20 -8.74
C LYS A 32 4.01 -1.64 -9.36
N GLU A 33 5.15 -1.96 -8.78
CA GLU A 33 6.44 -1.73 -9.44
C GLU A 33 6.60 -2.73 -10.61
N SER A 34 7.44 -2.38 -11.58
CA SER A 34 7.69 -3.26 -12.72
C SER A 34 8.31 -4.58 -12.26
N GLY A 35 7.62 -5.69 -12.54
CA GLY A 35 8.05 -7.03 -12.15
C GLY A 35 7.44 -7.55 -10.85
N ASP A 36 6.73 -6.70 -10.10
CA ASP A 36 6.04 -7.12 -8.88
C ASP A 36 4.61 -7.61 -9.16
N VAL A 37 4.21 -8.63 -8.40
CA VAL A 37 2.84 -9.18 -8.43
C VAL A 37 1.92 -8.56 -7.37
N TYR A 38 2.52 -7.83 -6.42
CA TYR A 38 1.83 -7.06 -5.39
C TYR A 38 2.26 -5.59 -5.45
N GLY A 39 1.45 -4.70 -4.90
CA GLY A 39 1.65 -3.26 -5.00
C GLY A 39 1.12 -2.49 -3.80
N VAL A 40 1.06 -1.17 -3.94
CA VAL A 40 0.55 -0.27 -2.91
C VAL A 40 -0.79 0.32 -3.33
N CYS A 41 -1.73 0.40 -2.40
CA CYS A 41 -2.95 1.16 -2.60
C CYS A 41 -2.63 2.67 -2.57
N ALA A 42 -2.72 3.31 -3.72
CA ALA A 42 -2.52 4.75 -3.87
C ALA A 42 -3.83 5.48 -4.17
N GLY A 43 -3.93 6.75 -3.79
CA GLY A 43 -5.14 7.55 -3.95
C GLY A 43 -6.17 7.33 -2.82
N GLY A 44 -7.40 7.78 -3.05
CA GLY A 44 -8.45 7.82 -2.02
C GLY A 44 -8.25 8.91 -0.97
N LEU A 45 -9.03 8.85 0.12
CA LEU A 45 -9.03 9.89 1.17
C LEU A 45 -7.83 9.83 2.11
N SER A 46 -7.10 8.71 2.15
CA SER A 46 -6.00 8.49 3.10
C SER A 46 -4.89 7.65 2.45
N PRO A 47 -4.14 8.23 1.50
CA PRO A 47 -3.12 7.50 0.76
C PRO A 47 -1.88 7.20 1.62
N GLY A 48 -1.30 6.03 1.39
CA GLY A 48 0.00 5.61 1.92
C GLY A 48 0.00 5.22 3.41
N ASN A 49 1.19 4.82 3.85
CA ASN A 49 1.41 4.15 5.15
C ASN A 49 0.97 4.94 6.40
N ALA A 50 0.82 6.26 6.34
CA ALA A 50 0.52 7.06 7.53
C ALA A 50 -0.82 6.70 8.19
N ASN A 51 -1.73 6.11 7.43
CA ASN A 51 -3.07 5.72 7.91
C ASN A 51 -3.29 4.19 7.87
N ASP A 52 -2.26 3.43 7.52
CA ASP A 52 -2.35 1.99 7.37
C ASP A 52 -2.12 1.28 8.70
N ARG A 53 -2.96 0.30 9.01
CA ARG A 53 -2.80 -0.54 10.21
C ARG A 53 -1.55 -1.42 10.13
N GLN A 54 -1.14 -1.75 8.91
CA GLN A 54 0.07 -2.49 8.63
C GLN A 54 0.73 -1.86 7.39
N PRO A 55 1.67 -0.94 7.60
CA PRO A 55 2.42 -0.28 6.53
C PRO A 55 3.09 -1.27 5.60
N ILE A 56 3.11 -0.96 4.31
CA ILE A 56 3.91 -1.71 3.33
C ILE A 56 5.34 -1.16 3.28
N SER A 57 6.29 -2.04 3.02
CA SER A 57 7.68 -1.68 2.77
C SER A 57 8.25 -2.57 1.66
N SER A 58 9.25 -2.07 0.96
CA SER A 58 10.01 -2.87 0.00
C SER A 58 11.36 -3.23 0.60
N PRO A 59 11.77 -4.51 0.63
CA PRO A 59 13.09 -4.91 1.10
C PRO A 59 14.23 -4.37 0.22
N LEU A 60 13.90 -3.98 -1.02
CA LEU A 60 14.84 -3.35 -1.95
C LEU A 60 14.91 -1.83 -1.78
N ASP A 61 13.99 -1.23 -1.01
CA ASP A 61 14.05 0.18 -0.70
C ASP A 61 14.92 0.47 0.52
N VAL A 62 16.20 0.72 0.24
CA VAL A 62 17.21 1.09 1.25
C VAL A 62 16.80 2.33 2.08
N ASN A 63 15.99 3.23 1.52
CA ASN A 63 15.54 4.43 2.23
C ASN A 63 14.34 4.17 3.14
N GLY A 64 13.67 3.02 3.04
CA GLY A 64 12.46 2.71 3.82
C GLY A 64 11.30 3.67 3.57
N THR A 65 11.22 4.23 2.36
CA THR A 65 10.21 5.21 1.93
C THR A 65 9.09 4.63 1.08
N TYR A 66 9.28 3.45 0.48
CA TYR A 66 8.30 2.79 -0.37
C TYR A 66 6.96 2.63 0.37
N GLY A 67 5.88 3.10 -0.25
CA GLY A 67 4.54 3.09 0.34
C GLY A 67 4.25 4.24 1.32
N ASN A 68 5.24 5.05 1.70
CA ASN A 68 5.01 6.14 2.64
C ASN A 68 4.09 7.21 2.05
N THR A 69 3.27 7.79 2.92
CA THR A 69 2.50 8.98 2.58
C THR A 69 3.45 10.14 2.31
N CYS A 70 3.25 10.83 1.18
CA CYS A 70 4.10 11.92 0.74
C CYS A 70 3.29 13.13 0.28
N SER A 71 3.93 14.30 0.30
CA SER A 71 3.41 15.54 -0.30
C SER A 71 4.25 15.98 -1.49
N PHE A 72 5.54 15.62 -1.55
CA PHE A 72 6.43 15.95 -2.64
C PHE A 72 7.39 14.79 -2.93
N ASP A 73 7.99 14.76 -4.12
CA ASP A 73 8.99 13.75 -4.49
C ASP A 73 10.18 13.74 -3.51
N THR A 74 10.50 14.87 -2.89
CA THR A 74 11.57 15.00 -1.88
C THR A 74 11.26 14.32 -0.56
N ASP A 75 10.00 13.98 -0.30
CA ASP A 75 9.61 13.18 0.87
C ASP A 75 9.93 11.69 0.65
N CYS A 76 10.19 11.32 -0.61
CA CYS A 76 10.53 9.97 -1.02
C CYS A 76 12.05 9.80 -1.18
N GLY A 77 12.52 8.57 -0.98
CA GLY A 77 13.94 8.25 -1.14
C GLY A 77 14.40 8.35 -2.60
N PRO A 78 15.70 8.53 -2.86
CA PRO A 78 16.27 8.59 -4.20
C PRO A 78 15.74 7.50 -5.15
N GLY A 79 15.39 7.94 -6.37
CA GLY A 79 14.81 7.10 -7.41
C GLY A 79 13.32 6.84 -7.28
N SER A 80 12.65 7.37 -6.25
CA SER A 80 11.21 7.27 -6.05
C SER A 80 10.51 8.60 -6.34
N ARG A 81 9.20 8.55 -6.53
CA ARG A 81 8.32 9.69 -6.80
C ARG A 81 7.10 9.64 -5.90
N CYS A 82 6.54 10.79 -5.60
CA CYS A 82 5.29 10.91 -4.88
C CYS A 82 4.12 10.80 -5.86
N VAL A 83 3.52 9.60 -5.94
CA VAL A 83 2.38 9.36 -6.82
C VAL A 83 1.10 9.85 -6.15
N LYS A 84 0.49 10.86 -6.76
CA LYS A 84 -0.78 11.45 -6.33
C LYS A 84 -1.86 11.19 -7.37
N ASP A 85 -3.08 11.01 -6.87
CA ASP A 85 -4.29 11.07 -7.68
C ASP A 85 -4.98 12.43 -7.43
N ALA A 86 -6.26 12.47 -7.03
CA ALA A 86 -6.97 13.71 -6.74
C ALA A 86 -6.66 14.35 -5.37
N SER A 87 -5.73 13.78 -4.58
CA SER A 87 -5.41 14.22 -3.22
C SER A 87 -4.16 15.09 -3.13
N ILE A 88 -4.06 15.91 -2.08
CA ILE A 88 -2.84 16.67 -1.77
C ILE A 88 -1.69 15.77 -1.30
N HIS A 89 -2.03 14.58 -0.78
CA HIS A 89 -1.08 13.56 -0.38
C HIS A 89 -1.07 12.40 -1.38
N GLY A 90 0.06 11.72 -1.47
CA GLY A 90 0.30 10.59 -2.35
C GLY A 90 1.02 9.46 -1.64
N VAL A 91 1.58 8.56 -2.44
CA VAL A 91 2.36 7.41 -2.00
C VAL A 91 3.71 7.40 -2.70
N CYS A 92 4.79 7.17 -1.95
CA CYS A 92 6.12 7.02 -2.51
C CYS A 92 6.24 5.69 -3.28
N MET A 93 6.53 5.78 -4.57
CA MET A 93 6.68 4.65 -5.50
C MET A 93 7.95 4.82 -6.33
N ARG A 94 8.59 3.72 -6.76
CA ARG A 94 9.69 3.75 -7.74
C ARG A 94 9.16 3.69 -9.17
#